data_AF-A0A4Q2DX30-F1
#
_entry.id   AF-A0A4Q2DX30-F1
#
_cell.length_a   1.000
_cell.length_b   1.000
_cell.length_c   1.000
_cell.angle_alpha   90.00
_cell.angle_beta   90.00
_cell.angle_gamma   90.00
#
_symmetry.space_group_name_H-M   'P 1'
#
loop_
_entity.id
_entity.type
_entity.pdbx_description
1 polymer ?
#
loop_
_entity_poly.entity_id
_entity_poly.type
_entity_poly.pdbx_seq_one_letter_code
_entity_poly.pdbx_strand_id
1 'polypeptide(L)' 'MSRQASVSRKTNETEIEVFIDLDCQPGSNVAQVIDVSTGIGFLDHMYTALAKHGGMSLKMKCKGDLWIDDHHTADMSLNF' A
#
# COMPACT_ATOMS: atom_id res chain seq x y z
N MET A 1 -22.15 0.71 -6.20
CA MET A 1 -20.97 1.28 -6.89
C MET A 1 -19.77 0.94 -6.03
N SER A 2 -18.75 0.30 -6.59
CA SER A 2 -17.58 -0.17 -5.82
C SER A 2 -16.52 0.95 -5.76
N ARG A 3 -15.97 1.19 -4.56
CA ARG A 3 -14.95 2.22 -4.30
C ARG A 3 -13.56 1.60 -4.40
N GLN A 4 -13.08 1.47 -5.63
CA GLN A 4 -11.77 0.90 -5.96
C GLN A 4 -10.90 1.90 -6.72
N ALA A 5 -9.60 1.85 -6.51
CA ALA A 5 -8.63 2.62 -7.26
C ALA A 5 -7.32 1.86 -7.43
N SER A 6 -6.65 2.11 -8.56
CA SER A 6 -5.27 1.66 -8.82
C SER A 6 -4.43 2.85 -9.23
N VAL A 7 -3.24 2.96 -8.66
CA VAL A 7 -2.26 3.99 -8.99
C VAL A 7 -0.90 3.33 -9.19
N SER A 8 -0.17 3.78 -10.19
CA SER A 8 1.22 3.38 -10.43
C SER A 8 2.06 4.62 -10.67
N ARG A 9 3.20 4.72 -9.99
CA ARG A 9 4.11 5.87 -10.09
C ARG A 9 5.54 5.36 -10.16
N LYS A 10 6.32 5.98 -11.04
CA LYS A 10 7.74 5.66 -11.20
C LYS A 10 8.56 6.94 -11.25
N THR A 11 9.58 7.00 -10.41
CA THR A 11 10.62 8.03 -10.44
C THR A 11 11.99 7.36 -10.53
N ASN A 12 13.07 8.13 -10.38
CA ASN A 12 14.41 7.56 -10.34
C ASN A 12 14.70 6.88 -8.99
N GLU A 13 14.01 7.31 -7.94
CA GLU A 13 14.19 6.87 -6.56
C GLU A 13 13.28 5.68 -6.24
N THR A 14 12.03 5.68 -6.74
CA THR A 14 11.01 4.68 -6.37
C THR A 14 10.15 4.21 -7.55
N GLU A 15 9.70 2.97 -7.48
CA GLU A 15 8.68 2.39 -8.34
C GLU A 15 7.56 1.81 -7.45
N ILE A 16 6.34 2.32 -7.62
CA ILE A 16 5.22 2.09 -6.71
C ILE A 16 3.99 1.67 -7.50
N GLU A 17 3.37 0.58 -7.07
CA GLU A 17 2.08 0.10 -7.56
C GLU A 17 1.15 -0.10 -6.36
N VAL A 18 -0.02 0.54 -6.40
CA VAL A 18 -1.03 0.47 -5.33
C VAL A 18 -2.38 0.12 -5.93
N PHE A 19 -3.07 -0.81 -5.30
CA PHE A 19 -4.49 -1.08 -5.49
C PHE A 19 -5.20 -1.02 -4.14
N ILE A 20 -6.35 -0.35 -4.10
CA ILE A 20 -7.18 -0.22 -2.90
C ILE A 20 -8.64 -0.52 -3.23
N ASP A 21 -9.30 -1.24 -2.32
CA ASP A 21 -10.75 -1.42 -2.28
C ASP A 21 -11.26 -1.04 -0.89
N LEU A 22 -12.12 -0.01 -0.82
CA LEU A 22 -12.64 0.53 0.44
C LEU A 22 -13.86 -0.24 0.99
N ASP A 23 -14.41 -1.20 0.25
CA ASP A 23 -15.68 -1.84 0.56
C ASP A 23 -15.51 -3.26 1.17
N CYS A 24 -14.40 -3.49 1.88
CA CYS A 24 -14.00 -4.80 2.42
C CYS A 24 -14.22 -4.93 3.95
N GLN A 25 -15.13 -4.14 4.50
CA GLN A 25 -15.46 -4.15 5.93
C GLN A 25 -16.01 -5.52 6.39
N PRO A 26 -15.90 -5.88 7.69
CA PRO A 26 -16.46 -7.11 8.22
C PRO A 26 -17.95 -7.24 7.88
N GLY A 27 -18.35 -8.40 7.34
CA GLY A 27 -19.72 -8.64 6.87
C GLY A 27 -20.01 -8.18 5.44
N SER A 28 -19.04 -7.57 4.74
CA SER A 28 -19.15 -7.35 3.29
C SER A 28 -19.06 -8.67 2.53
N ASN A 29 -19.60 -8.69 1.30
CA ASN A 29 -19.48 -9.82 0.39
C ASN A 29 -18.11 -9.86 -0.33
N VAL A 30 -17.18 -8.96 0.02
CA VAL A 30 -15.86 -8.84 -0.60
C VAL A 30 -14.79 -9.30 0.39
N ALA A 31 -13.97 -10.24 -0.02
CA ALA A 31 -12.88 -10.72 0.82
C ALA A 31 -11.80 -9.64 0.98
N GLN A 32 -11.41 -9.37 2.23
CA GLN A 32 -10.28 -8.50 2.52
C GLN A 32 -8.97 -9.16 2.08
N VAL A 33 -8.22 -8.49 1.21
CA VAL A 33 -6.89 -8.91 0.74
C VAL A 33 -5.89 -7.82 1.10
N ILE A 34 -4.87 -8.17 1.87
CA ILE A 34 -3.78 -7.27 2.27
C ILE A 34 -2.46 -7.91 1.82
N ASP A 35 -1.76 -7.24 0.91
CA ASP A 35 -0.48 -7.68 0.34
C ASP A 35 0.42 -6.45 0.17
N VAL A 36 1.26 -6.18 1.16
CA VAL A 36 2.10 -4.99 1.21
C VAL A 36 3.57 -5.39 1.23
N SER A 37 4.34 -4.80 0.33
CA SER A 37 5.80 -4.97 0.27
C SER A 37 6.45 -3.66 -0.15
N THR A 38 7.03 -2.96 0.81
CA THR A 38 7.80 -1.72 0.59
C THR A 38 9.30 -1.92 0.73
N GLY A 39 9.72 -3.05 1.29
CA GLY A 39 11.10 -3.31 1.67
C GLY A 39 11.47 -2.76 3.06
N ILE A 40 10.55 -2.05 3.74
CA ILE A 40 10.72 -1.57 5.11
C ILE A 40 9.69 -2.26 6.01
N GLY A 41 10.14 -3.22 6.83
CA GLY A 41 9.24 -4.10 7.58
C GLY A 41 8.28 -3.39 8.56
N PHE A 42 8.74 -2.29 9.19
CA PHE A 42 7.86 -1.50 10.08
C PHE A 42 6.76 -0.77 9.28
N LEU A 43 7.10 -0.25 8.10
CA LEU A 43 6.16 0.44 7.23
C LEU A 43 5.13 -0.53 6.64
N ASP A 44 5.57 -1.73 6.23
CA ASP A 44 4.69 -2.82 5.80
C ASP A 44 3.68 -3.19 6.90
N HIS A 45 4.14 -3.25 8.15
CA HIS A 45 3.28 -3.49 9.32
C HIS A 45 2.26 -2.37 9.52
N MET A 46 2.66 -1.10 9.38
CA MET A 46 1.75 0.05 9.51
C MET A 46 0.67 0.07 8.43
N TYR A 47 1.02 -0.16 7.16
CA TYR A 47 0.02 -0.26 6.09
C TYR A 47 -0.90 -1.47 6.24
N THR A 48 -0.35 -2.61 6.71
CA THR A 48 -1.15 -3.79 7.03
C THR A 48 -2.17 -3.48 8.13
N ALA A 49 -1.75 -2.81 9.20
CA ALA A 49 -2.64 -2.40 10.27
C ALA A 49 -3.71 -1.42 9.77
N LEU A 50 -3.32 -0.42 8.96
CA LEU A 50 -4.23 0.54 8.36
C LEU A 50 -5.33 -0.14 7.53
N ALA A 51 -4.94 -1.03 6.60
CA ALA A 51 -5.90 -1.77 5.78
C ALA A 51 -6.79 -2.69 6.61
N LYS A 52 -6.20 -3.38 7.60
CA LYS A 52 -6.91 -4.32 8.47
C LYS A 52 -8.01 -3.64 9.26
N HIS A 53 -7.67 -2.56 9.96
CA HIS A 53 -8.59 -1.86 10.84
C HIS A 53 -9.50 -0.87 10.10
N GLY A 54 -9.10 -0.40 8.92
CA GLY A 54 -9.92 0.42 8.04
C GLY A 54 -10.97 -0.35 7.24
N GLY A 55 -10.97 -1.68 7.28
CA GLY A 55 -11.91 -2.50 6.50
C GLY A 55 -11.67 -2.40 5.00
N MET A 56 -10.40 -2.26 4.60
CA MET A 56 -9.99 -2.07 3.20
C MET A 56 -9.18 -3.28 2.72
N SER A 57 -9.24 -3.57 1.42
CA SER A 57 -8.19 -4.35 0.77
C SER A 57 -7.11 -3.41 0.26
N LEU A 58 -5.85 -3.78 0.45
CA LEU A 58 -4.69 -3.00 0.03
C LEU A 58 -3.65 -3.94 -0.57
N LYS A 59 -3.32 -3.72 -1.83
CA LYS A 59 -2.12 -4.31 -2.44
C LYS A 59 -1.16 -3.18 -2.74
N MET A 60 0.05 -3.28 -2.23
CA MET A 60 1.09 -2.27 -2.44
C MET A 60 2.42 -2.94 -2.69
N LYS A 61 3.08 -2.56 -3.77
CA LYS A 61 4.47 -2.87 -4.04
C LYS A 61 5.22 -1.56 -4.19
N CYS A 62 6.22 -1.34 -3.36
CA CYS A 62 7.13 -0.22 -3.46
C CYS A 62 8.55 -0.77 -3.51
N LYS A 63 9.29 -0.37 -4.54
CA LYS A 63 10.71 -0.65 -4.68
C LYS A 63 11.43 0.69 -4.72
N GLY A 64 12.13 1.01 -3.63
CA GLY A 64 12.96 2.20 -3.54
C GLY A 64 14.45 1.90 -3.45
N ASP A 65 15.23 2.97 -3.40
CA ASP A 65 16.68 3.03 -3.28
C ASP A 65 17.16 2.85 -1.83
N LEU A 66 16.71 1.78 -1.15
CA LEU A 66 17.02 1.46 0.26
C LEU A 66 18.52 1.31 0.60
N TRP A 67 19.39 1.32 -0.41
CA TRP A 67 20.84 1.35 -0.24
C TRP A 67 21.38 2.75 0.12
N ILE A 68 20.60 3.80 -0.12
CA ILE A 68 20.88 5.18 0.31
C ILE A 68 20.35 5.36 1.73
N ASP A 69 19.01 5.36 1.88
CA ASP A 69 18.27 5.36 3.14
C ASP A 69 16.80 4.94 2.90
N ASP A 70 15.95 5.03 3.93
CA ASP A 70 14.54 4.70 3.88
C ASP A 70 13.62 5.88 3.53
N HIS A 71 14.14 7.11 3.44
CA HIS A 71 13.35 8.34 3.38
C HIS A 71 12.52 8.44 2.11
N HIS A 72 13.13 8.21 0.94
CA HIS A 72 12.41 8.25 -0.34
C HIS A 72 11.31 7.19 -0.39
N THR A 73 11.60 5.98 0.08
CA THR A 73 10.62 4.88 0.08
C THR A 73 9.45 5.21 1.00
N ALA A 74 9.71 5.73 2.20
CA ALA A 74 8.68 6.03 3.19
C ALA A 74 7.79 7.24 2.83
N ASP A 75 8.37 8.34 2.33
CA ASP A 75 7.60 9.52 1.93
C ASP A 75 6.84 9.29 0.62
N MET A 76 7.51 8.72 -0.39
CA MET A 76 6.89 8.54 -1.70
C MET A 76 5.84 7.42 -1.70
N SER A 77 5.91 6.46 -0.77
CA SER A 77 4.83 5.50 -0.54
C SER A 77 3.65 6.09 0.23
N LEU A 78 3.62 7.39 0.54
CA LEU A 78 2.44 8.09 1.05
C LEU A 78 1.87 9.08 0.03
N ASN A 79 2.70 9.57 -0.89
CA ASN A 79 2.39 10.62 -1.86
C ASN A 79 2.03 10.06 -3.25
N PHE A 80 0.95 9.26 -3.31
CA PHE A 80 0.33 8.80 -4.57
C PHE A 80 -0.95 9.57 -4.93
#